data_AF-A0A968EJX0-F1
#
_entry.id   AF-A0A968EJX0-F1
#
_cell.length_a   1.000
_cell.length_b   1.000
_cell.length_c   1.000
_cell.angle_alpha   90.00
_cell.angle_beta   90.00
_cell.angle_gamma   90.00
#
_symmetry.space_group_name_H-M   'P 1'
#
loop_
_entity.id
_entity.type
_entity.pdbx_description
1 polymer ?
#
loop_
_entity_poly.entity_id
_entity_poly.type
_entity_poly.pdbx_seq_one_letter_code
_entity_poly.pdbx_strand_id
1 'polypeptide(L)' 'ARMTVMKRFGDADDIAWAAVYLASDEAKFVTGQVLSPNGGYVMSQ' A
#
# COMPACT_ATOMS: atom_id res chain seq x y z
N ALA A 1 17.57 3.83 -4.89
CA ALA A 1 16.13 3.52 -5.01
C ALA A 1 15.78 3.03 -6.43
N ARG A 2 16.27 1.85 -6.81
CA ARG A 2 15.96 1.17 -8.10
C ARG A 2 15.18 -0.13 -7.90
N MET A 3 14.77 -0.42 -6.66
CA MET A 3 14.18 -1.70 -6.26
C MET A 3 12.65 -1.68 -6.18
N THR A 4 12.02 -0.51 -6.34
CA THR A 4 10.55 -0.37 -6.41
C THR A 4 10.17 0.08 -7.81
N VAL A 5 9.02 -0.35 -8.31
CA VAL A 5 8.50 0.07 -9.63
C VAL A 5 8.28 1.58 -9.67
N MET A 6 7.93 2.17 -8.52
CA MET A 6 7.75 3.61 -8.35
C MET A 6 9.06 4.41 -8.26
N LYS A 7 10.23 3.75 -8.27
CA LYS A 7 11.58 4.38 -8.25
C LYS A 7 11.83 5.32 -7.05
N ARG A 8 11.09 5.13 -5.96
CA ARG A 8 11.27 5.85 -4.69
C ARG A 8 11.06 4.92 -3.51
N PHE A 9 11.58 5.33 -2.35
CA PHE A 9 11.14 4.75 -1.09
C PHE A 9 9.76 5.32 -0.73
N GLY A 10 8.97 4.49 -0.05
CA GLY A 10 7.75 4.94 0.61
C GLY A 10 8.09 5.83 1.79
N ASP A 11 7.15 6.69 2.17
CA ASP A 11 7.16 7.42 3.43
C ASP A 11 6.04 6.93 4.35
N ALA A 12 5.86 7.59 5.50
CA ALA A 12 4.84 7.20 6.46
C ALA A 12 3.42 7.41 5.91
N ASP A 13 3.22 8.40 5.05
CA ASP A 13 1.90 8.75 4.53
C ASP A 13 1.40 7.69 3.54
N ASP A 14 2.29 7.07 2.77
CA ASP A 14 1.95 5.93 1.89
C ASP A 14 1.29 4.76 2.65
N ILE A 15 1.69 4.53 3.90
CA ILE A 15 1.08 3.52 4.77
C ILE A 15 -0.16 4.07 5.46
N ALA A 16 -0.12 5.32 5.94
CA ALA A 16 -1.23 5.95 6.63
C ALA A 16 -2.49 6.00 5.75
N TRP A 17 -2.36 6.37 4.49
CA TRP A 17 -3.50 6.42 3.56
C TRP A 17 -4.07 5.04 3.24
N ALA A 18 -3.25 3.99 3.19
CA ALA A 18 -3.72 2.62 3.06
C ALA A 18 -4.56 2.19 4.29
N ALA A 19 -4.15 2.60 5.49
CA ALA A 19 -4.91 2.37 6.71
C ALA A 19 -6.21 3.20 6.74
N VAL A 20 -6.17 4.47 6.33
CA VAL A 20 -7.35 5.33 6.21
C VAL A 20 -8.38 4.72 5.25
N TYR A 21 -7.95 4.24 4.08
CA TYR A 21 -8.83 3.53 3.16
C TYR A 21 -9.50 2.33 3.84
N LEU A 22 -8.73 1.46 4.50
CA LEU A 22 -9.29 0.28 5.19
C LEU A 22 -10.25 0.65 6.33
N ALA A 23 -10.07 1.81 6.97
CA ALA A 23 -10.95 2.31 8.02
C ALA A 23 -12.17 3.10 7.51
N SER A 24 -12.21 3.43 6.21
CA SER A 24 -13.24 4.26 5.60
C SER A 24 -14.48 3.48 5.18
N ASP A 25 -15.59 4.19 4.94
CA ASP A 25 -16.85 3.59 4.45
C ASP A 25 -16.68 2.98 3.05
N GLU A 26 -15.70 3.44 2.28
CA GLU A 26 -15.34 2.93 0.96
C GLU A 26 -14.86 1.47 1.03
N ALA A 27 -14.30 1.04 2.16
CA ALA A 27 -13.83 -0.33 2.37
C ALA A 27 -14.86 -1.25 3.06
N LYS A 28 -16.13 -0.84 3.20
CA LYS A 28 -17.15 -1.57 3.98
C LYS A 28 -17.42 -3.03 3.59
N PHE A 29 -16.98 -3.47 2.41
CA PHE A 29 -17.13 -4.85 1.95
C PHE A 29 -15.77 -5.55 1.70
N VAL A 30 -14.67 -4.91 2.12
CA VAL A 30 -13.31 -5.44 1.99
C VAL A 30 -12.91 -6.06 3.33
N THR A 31 -12.79 -7.37 3.37
CA THR A 31 -12.36 -8.11 4.58
C THR A 31 -11.50 -9.32 4.21
N GLY A 32 -10.64 -9.74 5.14
CA GLY A 32 -9.71 -10.86 4.96
C GLY A 32 -8.61 -10.64 3.91
N GLN A 33 -8.44 -9.41 3.42
CA GLN A 33 -7.45 -9.08 2.39
C GLN A 33 -6.18 -8.50 3.00
N VAL A 34 -5.04 -8.74 2.34
CA VAL A 34 -3.76 -8.12 2.66
C VAL A 34 -3.47 -7.02 1.64
N LEU A 35 -3.47 -5.77 2.08
CA LEU A 35 -3.09 -4.63 1.26
C LEU A 35 -1.58 -4.38 1.39
N SER A 36 -0.86 -4.33 0.26
CA SER A 36 0.60 -4.18 0.22
C SER A 36 1.05 -2.85 -0.42
N PRO A 37 1.00 -1.72 0.31
CA PRO A 37 1.43 -0.41 -0.16
C PRO A 37 2.97 -0.28 -0.18
N ASN A 38 3.66 -1.11 -0.97
CA ASN A 38 5.13 -1.25 -0.95
C ASN A 38 5.83 -0.67 -2.18
N GLY A 39 5.14 0.15 -2.98
CA GLY A 39 5.69 0.74 -4.21
C GLY A 39 6.08 -0.27 -5.30
N GLY A 40 5.62 -1.52 -5.20
CA GLY A 40 5.95 -2.62 -6.11
C GLY A 40 7.25 -3.35 -5.76
N TYR A 41 7.76 -3.23 -4.53
CA TYR A 41 9.02 -3.87 -4.10
C TYR A 41 8.96 -5.41 -4.12
N VAL A 42 7.84 -5.99 -3.71
CA VAL A 42 7.71 -7.46 -3.55
C VAL A 42 7.15 -8.12 -4.82
N MET A 43 6.59 -7.36 -5.75
CA MET A 43 6.00 -7.88 -6.99
C MET A 43 6.99 -8.01 -8.16
N SER A 44 8.24 -7.57 -8.00
CA SER A 44 9.24 -7.56 -9.08
C SER A 44 10.20 -8.76 -9.09
N GLN A 45 9.82 -9.88 -8.46
CA GLN A 45 10.49 -11.18 -8.67
C GLN A 45 9.73 -12.01 -9.69
#